data_AF-A0A831TYP2-F1
#
_entry.id   AF-A0A831TYP2-F1
#
_cell.length_a   1.000
_cell.length_b   1.000
_cell.length_c   1.000
_cell.angle_alpha   90.00
_cell.angle_beta   90.00
_cell.angle_gamma   90.00
#
_symmetry.space_group_name_H-M   'P 1'
#
loop_
_entity.id
_entity.type
_entity.pdbx_description
1 polymer ?
#
loop_
_entity_poly.entity_id
_entity_poly.type
_entity_poly.pdbx_seq_one_letter_code
_entity_poly.pdbx_strand_id
1 'polypeptide(L)'
;MASLRPVPLTTCEIRPATPADAPALYLLWQRVREHNARLDPRIVLAPVAPDQFAAALERQLGRGSATVLVAADRTRLAGFV
;
A
#
# COMPACT_ATOMS: atom_id res chain seq x y z
N MET A 1 -2.22 31.83 16.13
CA MET A 1 -2.02 30.62 16.96
C MET A 1 -2.66 29.45 16.24
N ALA A 2 -1.88 28.47 15.76
CA ALA A 2 -2.43 27.28 15.12
C ALA A 2 -3.19 26.44 16.15
N SER A 3 -4.48 26.17 15.90
CA SER A 3 -5.32 25.34 16.74
C SER A 3 -4.82 23.89 16.66
N LEU A 4 -4.30 23.36 17.78
CA LEU A 4 -3.94 21.95 17.95
C LEU A 4 -5.21 21.10 18.05
N ARG A 5 -6.00 21.04 16.96
CA ARG A 5 -7.13 20.10 16.92
C ARG A 5 -6.58 18.67 16.98
N PRO A 6 -7.12 17.78 17.82
CA PRO A 6 -6.74 16.37 17.82
C PRO A 6 -6.94 15.79 16.42
N VAL A 7 -5.90 15.18 15.87
CA VAL A 7 -6.03 14.42 14.63
C VAL A 7 -6.78 13.14 14.98
N PRO A 8 -7.96 12.86 14.38
CA PRO A 8 -8.70 11.65 14.68
C PRO A 8 -7.88 10.42 14.28
N LEU A 9 -7.61 9.56 15.24
CA LEU A 9 -6.91 8.29 15.03
C LEU A 9 -7.92 7.21 14.64
N THR A 10 -7.55 6.37 13.68
CA THR A 10 -8.33 5.19 13.28
C THR A 10 -7.54 3.94 13.61
N THR A 11 -8.15 3.01 14.34
CA THR A 11 -7.53 1.72 14.65
C THR A 11 -7.50 0.84 13.40
N CYS A 12 -6.34 0.25 13.10
CA CYS A 12 -6.17 -0.74 12.05
C CYS A 12 -5.59 -2.02 12.65
N GLU A 13 -5.94 -3.16 12.08
CA GLU A 13 -5.28 -4.44 12.33
C GLU A 13 -4.06 -4.56 11.42
N ILE A 14 -2.91 -4.90 11.99
CA ILE A 14 -1.73 -5.29 11.22
C ILE A 14 -1.76 -6.81 11.06
N ARG A 15 -1.78 -7.28 9.82
CA ARG A 15 -1.77 -8.72 9.51
C ARG A 15 -0.91 -9.04 8.30
N PRO A 16 -0.48 -10.31 8.13
CA PRO A 16 0.10 -10.76 6.88
C PRO A 16 -0.82 -10.45 5.69
N ALA A 17 -0.20 -10.00 4.60
CA ALA A 17 -0.87 -9.86 3.33
C ALA A 17 -1.20 -11.25 2.75
N THR A 18 -2.30 -11.31 2.01
CA THR A 18 -2.75 -12.49 1.28
C THR A 18 -2.85 -12.16 -0.22
N PRO A 19 -2.90 -13.15 -1.12
CA PRO A 19 -3.14 -12.88 -2.53
C PRO A 19 -4.43 -12.10 -2.80
N ALA A 20 -5.45 -12.26 -1.95
CA ALA A 20 -6.72 -11.54 -2.05
C ALA A 20 -6.58 -10.02 -1.83
N ASP A 21 -5.49 -9.56 -1.20
CA ASP A 21 -5.24 -8.13 -0.97
C ASP A 21 -4.74 -7.40 -2.24
N ALA A 22 -4.37 -8.14 -3.30
CA ALA A 22 -3.72 -7.57 -4.49
C ALA A 22 -4.49 -6.38 -5.13
N PRO A 23 -5.82 -6.42 -5.33
CA PRO A 23 -6.53 -5.30 -5.94
C PRO A 23 -6.47 -4.02 -5.08
N ALA A 24 -6.66 -4.16 -3.76
CA ALA A 24 -6.63 -3.02 -2.84
C ALA A 24 -5.21 -2.47 -2.68
N LEU A 25 -4.22 -3.35 -2.57
CA LEU A 25 -2.80 -2.98 -2.51
C LEU A 25 -2.33 -2.28 -3.77
N TYR A 26 -2.75 -2.75 -4.96
CA TYR A 26 -2.40 -2.12 -6.22
C TYR A 26 -2.85 -0.65 -6.26
N LEU A 27 -4.11 -0.39 -5.88
CA LEU A 27 -4.65 0.98 -5.85
C LEU A 27 -3.93 1.85 -4.82
N LEU A 28 -3.63 1.32 -3.62
CA LEU A 28 -2.92 2.05 -2.59
C LEU A 28 -1.47 2.37 -3.01
N TRP A 29 -0.78 1.38 -3.58
CA TRP A 29 0.57 1.52 -4.12
C TRP A 29 0.63 2.53 -5.28
N GLN A 30 -0.35 2.52 -6.18
CA GLN A 30 -0.44 3.54 -7.24
C GLN A 30 -0.55 4.96 -6.65
N ARG A 31 -1.43 5.17 -5.66
CA ARG A 31 -1.58 6.47 -4.99
C ARG A 31 -0.27 6.96 -4.36
N VAL A 32 0.48 6.06 -3.70
CA VAL A 32 1.79 6.40 -3.12
C VAL A 32 2.77 6.82 -4.21
N ARG A 33 2.83 6.07 -5.32
CA ARG A 33 3.70 6.40 -6.47
C ARG A 33 3.35 7.73 -7.11
N GLU A 34 2.06 7.98 -7.35
CA GLU A 34 1.56 9.25 -7.89
C GLU A 34 1.86 10.42 -6.96
N HIS A 35 1.67 10.25 -5.64
CA HIS A 35 2.03 11.26 -4.66
C HIS A 35 3.52 11.59 -4.73
N ASN A 36 4.39 10.58 -4.74
CA ASN A 36 5.83 10.79 -4.81
C ASN A 36 6.26 11.46 -6.12
N ALA A 37 5.67 11.07 -7.25
CA ALA A 37 5.95 11.69 -8.56
C ALA A 37 5.50 13.16 -8.64
N ARG A 38 4.48 13.56 -7.88
CA ARG A 38 4.08 14.97 -7.75
C ARG A 38 5.08 15.78 -6.93
N LEU A 39 5.80 15.16 -6.00
CA LEU A 39 6.77 15.82 -5.12
C LEU A 39 8.17 15.89 -5.74
N ASP A 40 8.57 14.87 -6.51
CA ASP A 40 9.89 14.81 -7.15
C ASP A 40 9.75 14.57 -8.66
N PRO A 41 10.06 15.56 -9.51
CA PRO A 41 9.91 15.45 -10.96
C PRO A 41 10.87 14.45 -11.62
N ARG A 42 11.88 13.94 -10.89
CA ARG A 42 12.78 12.89 -11.38
C ARG A 42 12.12 11.51 -11.34
N ILE A 43 11.01 11.35 -10.62
CA ILE A 43 10.29 10.09 -10.52
C ILE A 43 9.38 9.93 -11.74
N VAL A 44 9.78 9.08 -12.67
CA VAL A 44 8.98 8.70 -13.84
C VAL A 44 8.26 7.38 -13.57
N LEU A 45 6.93 7.39 -13.63
CA LEU A 45 6.11 6.22 -13.34
C LEU A 45 5.97 5.33 -14.58
N ALA A 46 6.72 4.23 -14.61
CA ALA A 46 6.44 3.17 -15.57
C ALA A 46 5.03 2.57 -15.34
N PRO A 47 4.25 2.31 -16.40
CA PRO A 47 2.98 1.63 -16.28
C PRO A 47 3.20 0.20 -15.79
N VAL A 48 2.35 -0.24 -14.86
CA VAL A 48 2.32 -1.62 -14.36
C VAL A 48 0.88 -2.06 -14.39
N ALA A 49 0.60 -3.18 -15.05
CA ALA A 49 -0.75 -3.71 -15.13
C ALA A 49 -1.13 -4.43 -13.81
N PRO A 50 -2.42 -4.49 -13.44
CA PRO A 50 -2.86 -5.10 -12.19
C PRO A 50 -2.44 -6.57 -12.02
N ASP A 51 -2.45 -7.35 -13.11
CA ASP A 51 -2.01 -8.75 -13.15
C ASP A 51 -0.50 -8.90 -12.91
N GLN A 52 0.31 -8.00 -13.48
CA GLN A 52 1.75 -7.95 -13.24
C GLN A 52 2.07 -7.64 -11.78
N PHE A 53 1.29 -6.74 -11.17
CA PHE A 53 1.41 -6.43 -9.75
C PHE A 53 1.03 -7.64 -8.88
N ALA A 54 -0.11 -8.28 -9.15
CA ALA A 54 -0.56 -9.45 -8.42
C ALA A 54 0.48 -10.59 -8.47
N ALA A 55 1.02 -10.88 -9.65
CA ALA A 55 2.08 -11.88 -9.80
C ALA A 55 3.36 -11.52 -9.03
N ALA A 56 3.69 -10.23 -8.92
CA ALA A 56 4.83 -9.78 -8.12
C ALA A 56 4.57 -9.93 -6.60
N LEU A 57 3.35 -9.63 -6.15
CA LEU A 57 2.94 -9.85 -4.76
C LEU A 57 3.01 -11.34 -4.40
N GLU A 58 2.46 -12.23 -5.23
CA GLU A 58 2.52 -13.68 -4.99
C GLU A 58 3.95 -14.18 -4.86
N ARG A 59 4.86 -13.71 -5.73
CA ARG A 59 6.30 -14.04 -5.62
C ARG A 59 6.92 -13.55 -4.32
N GLN A 60 6.49 -12.40 -3.78
CA GLN A 60 6.97 -11.90 -2.49
C GLN A 60 6.41 -12.71 -1.33
N LEU A 61 5.11 -13.02 -1.36
CA LEU A 61 4.47 -13.86 -0.33
C LEU A 61 5.08 -15.26 -0.25
N GLY A 62 5.55 -15.80 -1.38
CA GLY A 62 6.25 -17.09 -1.43
C GLY A 62 7.70 -17.08 -0.94
N ARG A 63 8.30 -15.91 -0.66
CA ARG A 63 9.68 -15.84 -0.15
C ARG A 63 9.69 -16.12 1.35
N GLY A 64 10.28 -17.24 1.75
CA GLY A 64 10.45 -17.58 3.17
C GLY A 64 11.37 -16.64 3.97
N SER A 65 12.00 -15.65 3.33
CA SER A 65 12.87 -14.65 3.95
C SER A 65 12.24 -13.26 4.08
N ALA A 66 10.97 -13.08 3.67
CA ALA A 66 10.28 -11.81 3.72
C ALA A 66 8.87 -11.99 4.27
N THR A 67 8.32 -10.93 4.86
CA THR A 67 6.92 -10.88 5.29
C THR A 67 6.33 -9.59 4.77
N VAL A 68 5.25 -9.72 4.00
CA VAL A 68 4.47 -8.57 3.54
C VAL A 68 3.33 -8.37 4.53
N LEU A 69 3.22 -7.17 5.10
CA LEU A 69 2.19 -6.83 6.06
C LEU A 69 1.27 -5.77 5.47
N VAL A 70 0.00 -5.84 5.85
CA VAL A 70 -1.00 -4.81 5.56
C VAL A 70 -1.59 -4.27 6.86
N ALA A 71 -1.87 -2.97 6.87
CA ALA A 71 -2.73 -2.35 7.85
C ALA A 71 -4.15 -2.29 7.27
N ALA A 72 -5.08 -3.03 7.86
CA ALA A 72 -6.46 -3.12 7.41
C ALA A 72 -7.42 -2.55 8.46
N ASP A 73 -8.41 -1.79 8.01
CA ASP A 73 -9.63 -1.53 8.78
C ASP A 73 -10.79 -2.37 8.19
N ARG A 74 -12.02 -2.21 8.71
CA ARG A 74 -13.18 -3.00 8.28
C ARG A 74 -13.55 -2.82 6.79
N THR A 75 -13.07 -1.76 6.15
CA THR A 75 -13.53 -1.32 4.83
C THR A 75 -12.42 -1.13 3.81
N ARG A 76 -11.15 -1.03 4.25
CA ARG A 76 -10.01 -0.76 3.35
C ARG A 76 -8.67 -1.19 3.95
N LEU A 77 -7.66 -1.21 3.08
CA LEU A 77 -6.26 -1.17 3.48
C LEU A 77 -5.83 0.29 3.67
N ALA A 78 -5.23 0.58 4.83
CA ALA A 78 -4.70 1.88 5.19
C ALA A 78 -3.19 2.01 4.92
N GLY A 79 -2.48 0.89 4.84
CA GLY A 79 -1.02 0.86 4.66
C GLY A 79 -0.49 -0.53 4.36
N PHE A 80 0.78 -0.59 3.97
CA PHE A 80 1.52 -1.83 3.72
C PHE A 80 3.01 -1.64 3.99
N VAL A 81 3.71 -2.73 4.31
CA VAL A 81 5.17 -2.79 4.47
C VAL A 81 5.72 -4.15 4.02
#